data_AF-A0A3N7FBQ6-F1
#
_entry.id   AF-A0A3N7FBQ6-F1
#
_cell.length_a   1.000
_cell.length_b   1.000
_cell.length_c   1.000
_cell.angle_alpha   90.00
_cell.angle_beta   90.00
_cell.angle_gamma   90.00
#
_symmetry.space_group_name_H-M   'P 1'
#
loop_
_entity.id
_entity.type
_entity.pdbx_description
1 polymer ?
#
loop_
_entity_poly.entity_id
_entity_poly.type
_entity_poly.pdbx_seq_one_letter_code
_entity_poly.pdbx_strand_id
1 'polypeptide(L)'
;MKRTGIFLALVFMGFSGFAQVVEDCEKVLDQEPYFVKHKSGEQDLALKRDIEILKRCGNFDPVDSAFLKGPMLGVLMLQEVRAGKPATYRTIVNFFSDFRKTAEYKDFSYGLSMYRKIGGKKVNLKDWEQDKELFVRMGFTVNDLEDFKTFISRPEHLSLSYLQAFSQYMSEIEAMRVDK
;
A
#
# COMPACT_ATOMS: atom_id res chain seq x y z
N MET A 1 37.75 -66.00 22.50
CA MET A 1 36.58 -65.63 23.32
C MET A 1 35.91 -64.42 22.69
N LYS A 2 34.65 -64.57 22.27
CA LYS A 2 33.83 -63.53 21.62
C LYS A 2 33.40 -62.49 22.65
N ARG A 3 33.57 -61.20 22.36
CA ARG A 3 32.83 -60.12 23.03
C ARG A 3 32.19 -59.23 21.99
N THR A 4 30.89 -59.47 21.84
CA THR A 4 29.92 -58.70 21.09
C THR A 4 29.80 -57.31 21.72
N GLY A 5 30.27 -56.27 21.02
CA GLY A 5 30.03 -54.88 21.41
C GLY A 5 28.82 -54.34 20.66
N ILE A 6 27.70 -54.19 21.34
CA ILE A 6 26.49 -53.55 20.80
C ILE A 6 26.74 -52.03 20.81
N PHE A 7 26.87 -51.43 19.62
CA PHE A 7 26.89 -49.98 19.45
C PHE A 7 25.45 -49.46 19.48
N LEU A 8 25.06 -48.80 20.57
CA LEU A 8 23.79 -48.07 20.68
C LEU A 8 24.01 -46.63 20.20
N ALA A 9 23.67 -46.34 18.95
CA ALA A 9 23.70 -44.99 18.40
C ALA A 9 22.42 -44.23 18.81
N LEU A 10 22.54 -43.37 19.81
CA LEU A 10 21.49 -42.41 20.21
C LEU A 10 21.47 -41.25 19.22
N VAL A 11 20.51 -41.29 18.29
CA VAL A 11 20.20 -40.18 17.38
C VAL A 11 19.38 -39.15 18.15
N PHE A 12 20.04 -38.10 18.64
CA PHE A 12 19.38 -36.88 19.12
C PHE A 12 18.83 -36.10 17.90
N MET A 13 17.56 -36.31 17.56
CA MET A 13 16.82 -35.36 16.72
C MET A 13 16.57 -34.11 17.55
N GLY A 14 17.47 -33.13 17.42
CA GLY A 14 17.23 -31.78 17.90
C GLY A 14 16.06 -31.17 17.12
N PHE A 15 14.90 -31.12 17.75
CA PHE A 15 13.83 -30.24 17.31
C PHE A 15 14.28 -28.79 17.55
N SER A 16 14.79 -28.15 16.51
CA SER A 16 14.90 -26.69 16.47
C SER A 16 13.48 -26.13 16.40
N GLY A 17 12.85 -25.99 17.57
CA GLY A 17 11.64 -25.19 17.71
C GLY A 17 12.00 -23.76 17.33
N PHE A 18 11.52 -23.29 16.19
CA PHE A 18 11.49 -21.86 15.90
C PHE A 18 10.57 -21.22 16.94
N ALA A 19 11.16 -20.70 18.02
CA ALA A 19 10.46 -19.78 18.90
C ALA A 19 10.10 -18.56 18.05
N GLN A 20 8.87 -18.49 17.56
CA GLN A 20 8.31 -17.26 17.04
C GLN A 20 8.34 -16.27 18.20
N VAL A 21 9.23 -15.28 18.12
CA VAL A 21 9.25 -14.17 19.07
C VAL A 21 7.90 -13.50 18.94
N VAL A 22 7.02 -13.73 19.92
CA VAL A 22 5.76 -13.00 20.05
C VAL A 22 6.15 -11.59 20.43
N GLU A 23 6.15 -10.72 19.43
CA GLU A 23 6.47 -9.31 19.60
C GLU A 23 5.35 -8.66 20.43
N ASP A 24 5.72 -8.05 21.56
CA ASP A 24 4.78 -7.41 22.49
C ASP A 24 4.29 -6.09 21.89
N CYS A 25 3.17 -6.14 21.15
CA CYS A 25 2.66 -4.99 20.41
C CYS A 25 2.37 -3.79 21.31
N GLU A 26 2.00 -3.98 22.59
CA GLU A 26 1.80 -2.84 23.49
C GLU A 26 3.09 -2.06 23.69
N LYS A 27 4.21 -2.76 23.88
CA LYS A 27 5.52 -2.11 23.97
C LYS A 27 5.98 -1.52 22.65
N VAL A 28 5.71 -2.18 21.53
CA VAL A 28 6.08 -1.67 20.20
C VAL A 28 5.34 -0.38 19.90
N LEU A 29 4.05 -0.30 20.23
CA LEU A 29 3.24 0.88 19.93
C LEU A 29 3.73 2.15 20.64
N ASP A 30 4.39 2.02 21.79
CA ASP A 30 4.99 3.14 22.52
C ASP A 30 6.38 3.55 22.03
N GLN A 31 6.90 2.90 20.98
CA GLN A 31 8.18 3.26 20.37
C GLN A 31 8.01 4.33 19.29
N GLU A 32 9.07 5.11 19.10
CA GLU A 32 9.20 6.02 17.97
C GLU A 32 9.40 5.24 16.64
N PRO A 33 8.71 5.64 15.55
CA PRO A 33 8.90 5.04 14.23
C PRO A 33 10.31 5.19 13.66
N TYR A 34 10.70 4.27 12.78
CA TYR A 34 12.00 4.27 12.10
C TYR A 34 12.18 5.52 11.23
N PHE A 35 11.15 5.97 10.51
CA PHE A 35 11.23 7.17 9.66
C PHE A 35 11.55 8.45 10.46
N VAL A 36 11.27 8.48 11.78
CA VAL A 36 11.63 9.60 12.65
C VAL A 36 13.13 9.57 12.99
N LYS A 37 13.71 8.36 13.09
CA LYS A 37 15.11 8.15 13.50
C LYS A 37 16.12 8.23 12.35
N HIS A 38 15.70 8.04 11.10
CA HIS A 38 16.61 7.90 9.95
C HIS A 38 16.48 9.07 8.95
N LYS A 39 17.62 9.57 8.45
CA LYS A 39 17.69 10.68 7.48
C LYS A 39 17.29 10.23 6.05
N SER A 40 17.04 11.22 5.19
CA SER A 40 16.34 11.16 3.90
C SER A 40 16.80 10.14 2.84
N GLY A 41 17.95 9.48 2.99
CA GLY A 41 18.43 8.46 2.05
C GLY A 41 17.94 7.03 2.33
N GLU A 42 17.55 6.71 3.57
CA GLU A 42 17.08 5.36 3.99
C GLU A 42 15.55 5.29 4.17
N GLN A 43 14.85 6.38 3.79
CA GLN A 43 13.43 6.59 4.10
C GLN A 43 12.53 5.50 3.55
N ASP A 44 12.81 4.94 2.37
CA ASP A 44 11.93 3.91 1.78
C ASP A 44 11.99 2.57 2.52
N LEU A 45 13.16 2.20 3.05
CA LEU A 45 13.31 0.98 3.84
C LEU A 45 12.76 1.17 5.26
N ALA A 46 13.03 2.33 5.87
CA ALA A 46 12.46 2.71 7.15
C ALA A 46 10.92 2.75 7.08
N LEU A 47 10.36 3.40 6.06
CA LEU A 47 8.91 3.51 5.84
C LEU A 47 8.25 2.15 5.62
N LYS A 48 8.88 1.26 4.82
CA LYS A 48 8.38 -0.12 4.66
C LYS A 48 8.31 -0.83 6.00
N ARG A 49 9.35 -0.72 6.82
CA ARG A 49 9.39 -1.33 8.15
C ARG A 49 8.29 -0.77 9.07
N ASP A 50 8.12 0.56 9.08
CA ASP A 50 7.08 1.23 9.85
C ASP A 50 5.67 0.77 9.44
N ILE A 51 5.41 0.65 8.13
CA ILE A 51 4.14 0.15 7.61
C ILE A 51 3.88 -1.29 8.05
N GLU A 52 4.90 -2.17 8.03
CA GLU A 52 4.73 -3.56 8.48
C GLU A 52 4.44 -3.64 9.99
N ILE A 53 5.05 -2.78 10.80
CA ILE A 53 4.73 -2.66 12.23
C ILE A 53 3.29 -2.19 12.42
N LEU A 54 2.86 -1.16 11.68
CA LEU A 54 1.49 -0.64 11.75
C LEU A 54 0.44 -1.66 11.30
N LYS A 55 0.73 -2.49 10.29
CA LYS A 55 -0.13 -3.61 9.91
C LYS A 55 -0.26 -4.63 11.03
N ARG A 56 0.87 -5.03 11.62
CA ARG A 56 0.92 -6.09 12.65
C ARG A 56 0.34 -5.65 13.99
N CYS A 57 0.76 -4.49 14.49
CA CYS A 57 0.44 -4.00 15.84
C CYS A 57 -0.61 -2.90 15.87
N GLY A 58 -0.88 -2.23 14.74
CA GLY A 58 -1.86 -1.14 14.63
C GLY A 58 -3.16 -1.52 13.93
N ASN A 59 -3.30 -2.77 13.46
CA ASN A 59 -4.44 -3.24 12.67
C ASN A 59 -4.70 -2.36 11.44
N PHE A 60 -3.63 -2.03 10.70
CA PHE A 60 -3.74 -1.28 9.45
C PHE A 60 -4.16 -2.21 8.31
N ASP A 61 -5.22 -1.83 7.62
CA ASP A 61 -5.69 -2.56 6.45
C ASP A 61 -5.03 -2.03 5.15
N PRO A 62 -5.35 -2.64 3.98
CA PRO A 62 -4.84 -2.16 2.70
C PRO A 62 -5.32 -0.78 2.26
N VAL A 63 -6.36 -0.21 2.88
CA VAL A 63 -6.83 1.17 2.64
C VAL A 63 -5.99 2.13 3.47
N ASP A 64 -5.78 1.86 4.76
CA ASP A 64 -4.92 2.66 5.62
C ASP A 64 -3.49 2.70 5.09
N SER A 65 -2.97 1.55 4.64
CA SER A 65 -1.64 1.45 4.03
C SER A 65 -1.52 2.29 2.74
N ALA A 66 -2.63 2.51 2.03
CA ALA A 66 -2.62 3.34 0.82
C ALA A 66 -2.49 4.84 1.13
N PHE A 67 -2.96 5.29 2.29
CA PHE A 67 -2.74 6.66 2.78
C PHE A 67 -1.28 6.93 3.15
N LEU A 68 -0.55 5.91 3.59
CA LEU A 68 0.81 6.03 4.10
C LEU A 68 1.90 6.04 3.02
N LYS A 69 1.56 6.36 1.77
CA LYS A 69 2.54 6.43 0.68
C LYS A 69 3.31 7.76 0.71
N GLY A 70 4.60 7.69 0.39
CA GLY A 70 5.47 8.86 0.28
C GLY A 70 5.68 9.58 1.63
N PRO A 71 5.80 10.92 1.65
CA PRO A 71 6.13 11.66 2.87
C PRO A 71 4.96 11.77 3.87
N MET A 72 3.78 11.21 3.58
CA MET A 72 2.56 11.39 4.38
C MET A 72 2.70 10.98 5.84
N LEU A 73 3.35 9.83 6.10
CA LEU A 73 3.57 9.35 7.48
C LEU A 73 4.37 10.37 8.31
N GLY A 74 5.38 10.99 7.68
CA GLY A 74 6.19 12.05 8.29
C GLY A 74 5.41 13.34 8.52
N VAL A 75 4.60 13.76 7.56
CA VAL A 75 3.76 14.96 7.67
C VAL A 75 2.71 14.81 8.78
N LEU A 76 2.03 13.67 8.81
CA LEU A 76 1.04 13.33 9.85
C LEU A 76 1.71 13.37 11.23
N MET A 77 2.84 12.68 11.39
CA MET A 77 3.55 12.66 12.67
C MET A 77 3.98 14.06 13.11
N LEU A 78 4.49 14.88 12.19
CA LEU A 78 4.88 16.25 12.48
C LEU A 78 3.68 17.10 12.95
N GLN A 79 2.50 16.91 12.36
CA GLN A 79 1.27 17.59 12.78
C GLN A 79 0.86 17.19 14.20
N GLU A 80 0.85 15.89 14.51
CA GLU A 80 0.48 15.38 15.83
C GLU A 80 1.45 15.82 16.93
N VAL A 81 2.76 15.84 16.63
CA VAL A 81 3.79 16.36 17.55
C VAL A 81 3.62 17.86 17.80
N ARG A 82 3.30 18.64 16.76
CA ARG A 82 2.98 20.08 16.91
C ARG A 82 1.72 20.30 17.75
N ALA A 83 0.79 19.35 17.76
CA ALA A 83 -0.37 19.34 18.63
C ALA A 83 -0.06 18.83 20.06
N GLY A 84 1.21 18.58 20.40
CA GLY A 84 1.66 18.19 21.74
C GLY A 84 1.63 16.68 22.01
N LYS A 85 1.40 15.84 20.99
CA LYS A 85 1.40 14.38 21.16
C LYS A 85 2.80 13.79 21.02
N PRO A 86 3.11 12.65 21.66
CA PRO A 86 4.40 11.99 21.51
C PRO A 86 4.56 11.36 20.13
N ALA A 87 5.80 11.28 19.64
CA ALA A 87 6.11 10.78 18.30
C ALA A 87 6.13 9.24 18.20
N THR A 88 5.06 8.55 18.59
CA THR A 88 5.01 7.07 18.69
C THR A 88 4.10 6.41 17.65
N TYR A 89 4.25 5.11 17.43
CA TYR A 89 3.29 4.35 16.60
C TYR A 89 1.86 4.47 17.13
N ARG A 90 1.67 4.49 18.46
CA ARG A 90 0.35 4.65 19.09
C ARG A 90 -0.33 5.95 18.65
N THR A 91 0.43 7.04 18.50
CA THR A 91 -0.10 8.30 17.97
C THR A 91 -0.65 8.14 16.54
N ILE A 92 0.07 7.43 15.67
CA ILE A 92 -0.38 7.13 14.30
C ILE A 92 -1.64 6.24 14.33
N VAL A 93 -1.64 5.19 15.16
CA VAL A 93 -2.78 4.28 15.30
C VAL A 93 -4.03 5.02 15.78
N ASN A 94 -3.88 5.90 16.78
CA ASN A 94 -4.98 6.70 17.29
C ASN A 94 -5.52 7.67 16.24
N PHE A 95 -4.64 8.34 15.49
CA PHE A 95 -5.05 9.18 14.37
C PHE A 95 -5.92 8.39 13.38
N PHE A 96 -5.46 7.21 12.93
CA PHE A 96 -6.23 6.40 11.97
C PHE A 96 -7.52 5.85 12.57
N SER A 97 -7.55 5.50 13.85
CA SER A 97 -8.76 5.11 14.56
C SER A 97 -9.85 6.19 14.47
N ASP A 98 -9.47 7.46 14.59
CA ASP A 98 -10.39 8.59 14.47
C ASP A 98 -10.69 8.95 13.01
N PHE A 99 -9.67 8.97 12.15
CA PHE A 99 -9.82 9.28 10.73
C PHE A 99 -10.76 8.31 10.02
N ARG A 100 -10.71 7.01 10.34
CA ARG A 100 -11.64 6.00 9.81
C ARG A 100 -13.13 6.32 10.02
N LYS A 101 -13.45 7.17 11.00
CA LYS A 101 -14.83 7.56 11.33
C LYS A 101 -15.33 8.71 10.44
N THR A 102 -14.44 9.41 9.74
CA THR A 102 -14.79 10.63 8.99
C THR A 102 -15.40 10.32 7.61
N ALA A 103 -15.98 11.32 6.97
CA ALA A 103 -16.52 11.19 5.61
C ALA A 103 -15.40 11.05 4.58
N GLU A 104 -14.29 11.77 4.78
CA GLU A 104 -13.15 11.78 3.87
C GLU A 104 -12.51 10.39 3.75
N TYR A 105 -12.42 9.65 4.85
CA TYR A 105 -11.94 8.27 4.81
C TYR A 105 -12.89 7.35 4.00
N LYS A 106 -14.21 7.52 4.16
CA LYS A 106 -15.21 6.75 3.43
C LYS A 106 -15.13 7.05 1.93
N ASP A 107 -15.02 8.31 1.57
CA ASP A 107 -14.91 8.75 0.18
C ASP A 107 -13.61 8.23 -0.46
N PHE A 108 -12.49 8.32 0.25
CA PHE A 108 -11.23 7.74 -0.21
C PHE A 108 -11.30 6.23 -0.37
N SER A 109 -11.84 5.51 0.63
CA SER A 109 -11.99 4.05 0.59
C SER A 109 -12.86 3.62 -0.59
N TYR A 110 -13.97 4.34 -0.83
CA TYR A 110 -14.83 4.14 -1.99
C TYR A 110 -14.08 4.39 -3.30
N GLY A 111 -13.39 5.54 -3.44
CA GLY A 111 -12.60 5.87 -4.62
C GLY A 111 -11.50 4.83 -4.90
N LEU A 112 -10.77 4.39 -3.88
CA LEU A 112 -9.75 3.36 -3.99
C LEU A 112 -10.34 2.01 -4.44
N SER A 113 -11.54 1.66 -3.95
CA SER A 113 -12.24 0.45 -4.38
C SER A 113 -12.65 0.54 -5.86
N MET A 114 -13.13 1.69 -6.32
CA MET A 114 -13.49 1.93 -7.72
C MET A 114 -12.26 1.88 -8.63
N TYR A 115 -11.18 2.53 -8.22
CA TYR A 115 -9.89 2.48 -8.91
C TYR A 115 -9.38 1.05 -9.06
N ARG A 116 -9.40 0.24 -8.00
CA ARG A 116 -9.00 -1.19 -8.06
C ARG A 116 -9.91 -1.99 -8.98
N LYS A 117 -11.22 -1.76 -8.91
CA LYS A 117 -12.22 -2.46 -9.74
C LYS A 117 -12.01 -2.19 -11.23
N ILE A 118 -11.93 -0.91 -11.63
CA ILE A 118 -11.78 -0.56 -13.04
C ILE A 118 -10.37 -0.80 -13.55
N GLY A 119 -9.34 -0.51 -12.74
CA GLY A 119 -7.94 -0.66 -13.12
C GLY A 119 -7.55 -2.09 -13.47
N GLY A 120 -8.18 -3.08 -12.83
CA GLY A 120 -7.98 -4.51 -13.13
C GLY A 120 -8.82 -5.04 -14.32
N LYS A 121 -9.84 -4.29 -14.77
CA LYS A 121 -10.69 -4.69 -15.90
C LYS A 121 -9.91 -4.51 -17.21
N LYS A 122 -9.98 -5.51 -18.10
CA LYS A 122 -9.48 -5.37 -19.47
C LYS A 122 -10.27 -4.32 -20.23
N VAL A 123 -9.60 -3.58 -21.11
CA VAL A 123 -10.26 -2.65 -22.01
C VAL A 123 -11.33 -3.39 -22.82
N ASN A 124 -12.58 -2.92 -22.72
CA ASN A 124 -13.69 -3.45 -23.49
C ASN A 124 -14.59 -2.31 -23.95
N LEU A 125 -14.46 -1.94 -25.22
CA LEU A 125 -15.23 -0.83 -25.80
C LEU A 125 -16.76 -1.08 -25.78
N LYS A 126 -17.20 -2.33 -25.68
CA LYS A 126 -18.64 -2.66 -25.57
C LYS A 126 -19.24 -2.18 -24.25
N ASP A 127 -18.45 -2.17 -23.19
CA ASP A 127 -18.89 -1.77 -21.85
C ASP A 127 -18.52 -0.31 -21.56
N TRP A 128 -17.98 0.41 -22.54
CA TRP A 128 -17.34 1.71 -22.33
C TRP A 128 -18.27 2.72 -21.64
N GLU A 129 -19.53 2.83 -22.03
CA GLU A 129 -20.44 3.81 -21.41
C GLU A 129 -20.67 3.51 -19.92
N GLN A 130 -20.68 2.24 -19.53
CA GLN A 130 -20.77 1.85 -18.12
C GLN A 130 -19.44 2.11 -17.38
N ASP A 131 -18.31 1.80 -18.00
CA ASP A 131 -16.99 2.03 -17.41
C ASP A 131 -16.68 3.53 -17.28
N LYS A 132 -17.14 4.35 -18.22
CA LYS A 132 -17.05 5.81 -18.23
C LYS A 132 -17.67 6.42 -16.98
N GLU A 133 -18.81 5.90 -16.51
CA GLU A 133 -19.42 6.39 -15.26
C GLU A 133 -18.50 6.23 -14.05
N LEU A 134 -17.74 5.13 -13.97
CA LEU A 134 -16.79 4.90 -12.90
C LEU A 134 -15.61 5.88 -12.98
N PHE A 135 -15.14 6.19 -14.19
CA PHE A 135 -14.14 7.25 -14.38
C PHE A 135 -14.65 8.63 -13.96
N VAL A 136 -15.87 9.00 -14.34
CA VAL A 136 -16.48 10.27 -13.91
C VAL A 136 -16.58 10.35 -12.38
N ARG A 137 -16.98 9.26 -11.71
CA ARG A 137 -17.01 9.19 -10.24
C ARG A 137 -15.63 9.31 -9.59
N MET A 138 -14.56 9.00 -10.30
CA MET A 138 -13.18 9.22 -9.86
C MET A 138 -12.68 10.65 -10.15
N GLY A 139 -13.51 11.52 -10.73
CA GLY A 139 -13.19 12.93 -10.97
C GLY A 139 -12.65 13.25 -12.37
N PHE A 140 -12.63 12.27 -13.29
CA PHE A 140 -12.24 12.53 -14.67
C PHE A 140 -13.30 13.37 -15.39
N THR A 141 -12.86 14.35 -16.19
CA THR A 141 -13.79 15.14 -17.00
C THR A 141 -14.22 14.34 -18.23
N VAL A 142 -15.39 14.68 -18.79
CA VAL A 142 -15.88 14.03 -20.03
C VAL A 142 -14.87 14.21 -21.17
N ASN A 143 -14.22 15.36 -21.26
CA ASN A 143 -13.24 15.64 -22.30
C ASN A 143 -12.00 14.74 -22.19
N ASP A 144 -11.45 14.57 -20.98
CA ASP A 144 -10.32 13.65 -20.75
C ASP A 144 -10.67 12.22 -21.16
N LEU A 145 -11.94 11.83 -20.97
CA LEU A 145 -12.42 10.50 -21.28
C LEU A 145 -12.66 10.26 -22.77
N GLU A 146 -12.99 11.27 -23.57
CA GLU A 146 -13.11 11.10 -25.02
C GLU A 146 -11.73 10.94 -25.67
N ASP A 147 -10.72 11.69 -25.22
CA ASP A 147 -9.34 11.53 -25.69
C ASP A 147 -8.79 10.15 -25.27
N PHE A 148 -9.05 9.75 -24.02
CA PHE A 148 -8.66 8.42 -23.55
C PHE A 148 -9.40 7.30 -24.29
N LYS A 149 -10.70 7.46 -24.61
CA LYS A 149 -11.48 6.51 -25.43
C LYS A 149 -10.83 6.30 -26.79
N THR A 150 -10.40 7.39 -27.42
CA THR A 150 -9.70 7.36 -28.72
C THR A 150 -8.40 6.57 -28.60
N PHE A 151 -7.62 6.81 -27.54
CA PHE A 151 -6.39 6.06 -27.27
C PHE A 151 -6.66 4.55 -27.09
N ILE A 152 -7.60 4.15 -26.24
CA ILE A 152 -7.86 2.72 -25.97
C ILE A 152 -8.59 2.00 -27.10
N SER A 153 -9.08 2.72 -28.11
CA SER A 153 -9.75 2.12 -29.27
C SER A 153 -8.77 1.49 -30.27
N ARG A 154 -7.46 1.74 -30.11
CA ARG A 154 -6.44 1.12 -30.96
C ARG A 154 -6.32 -0.39 -30.65
N PRO A 155 -6.20 -1.27 -31.67
CA PRO A 155 -6.17 -2.73 -31.47
C PRO A 155 -5.12 -3.21 -30.46
N GLU A 156 -3.95 -2.59 -30.43
CA GLU A 156 -2.83 -2.89 -29.53
C GLU A 156 -3.20 -2.69 -28.05
N HIS A 157 -4.12 -1.77 -27.75
CA HIS A 157 -4.50 -1.42 -26.38
C HIS A 157 -5.67 -2.27 -25.83
N LEU A 158 -6.40 -2.99 -26.69
CA LEU A 158 -7.53 -3.83 -26.28
C LEU A 158 -7.11 -5.01 -25.38
N SER A 159 -5.83 -5.39 -25.42
CA SER A 159 -5.28 -6.44 -24.56
C SER A 159 -4.95 -5.97 -23.14
N LEU A 160 -4.84 -4.65 -22.94
CA LEU A 160 -4.43 -4.00 -21.70
C LEU A 160 -5.59 -3.97 -20.68
N SER A 161 -5.23 -3.87 -19.41
CA SER A 161 -6.17 -3.37 -18.41
C SER A 161 -6.34 -1.85 -18.53
N TYR A 162 -7.45 -1.30 -18.03
CA TYR A 162 -7.65 0.15 -18.02
C TYR A 162 -6.51 0.89 -17.29
N LEU A 163 -5.95 0.31 -16.23
CA LEU A 163 -4.79 0.91 -15.54
C LEU A 163 -3.54 0.94 -16.42
N GLN A 164 -3.25 -0.15 -17.12
CA GLN A 164 -2.11 -0.22 -18.03
C GLN A 164 -2.27 0.75 -19.20
N ALA A 165 -3.46 0.78 -19.80
CA ALA A 165 -3.78 1.70 -20.88
C ALA A 165 -3.68 3.16 -20.43
N PHE A 166 -4.21 3.50 -19.24
CA PHE A 166 -4.12 4.85 -18.70
C PHE A 166 -2.68 5.27 -18.42
N SER A 167 -1.85 4.37 -17.89
CA SER A 167 -0.42 4.64 -17.66
C SER A 167 0.33 4.92 -18.98
N GLN A 168 0.01 4.19 -20.05
CA GLN A 168 0.62 4.43 -21.37
C GLN A 168 0.13 5.75 -21.97
N TYR A 169 -1.17 6.02 -21.91
CA TYR A 169 -1.76 7.28 -22.37
C TYR A 169 -1.10 8.51 -21.73
N MET A 170 -0.93 8.49 -20.40
CA MET A 170 -0.25 9.58 -19.69
C MET A 170 1.22 9.72 -20.09
N SER A 171 1.90 8.62 -20.36
CA SER A 171 3.29 8.64 -20.85
C SER A 171 3.39 9.25 -22.26
N GLU A 172 2.42 8.99 -23.14
CA GLU A 172 2.37 9.62 -24.47
C GLU A 172 2.14 11.13 -24.36
N ILE A 173 1.22 11.56 -23.49
CA ILE A 173 0.97 12.99 -23.25
C ILE A 173 2.22 13.70 -22.74
N GLU A 174 2.92 13.11 -21.77
CA GLU A 174 4.10 13.74 -21.19
C GLU A 174 5.26 13.82 -22.21
N ALA A 175 5.47 12.79 -23.02
CA ALA A 175 6.45 12.82 -24.11
C ALA A 175 6.15 13.96 -25.10
N MET A 176 4.88 14.15 -25.47
CA MET A 176 4.47 15.26 -26.36
C MET A 176 4.64 16.67 -25.76
N ARG A 177 4.78 16.79 -24.43
CA ARG A 177 5.03 18.08 -23.76
C ARG A 177 6.51 18.45 -23.72
N VAL A 178 7.42 17.47 -23.69
CA VAL A 178 8.87 17.70 -23.63
C VAL A 178 9.43 18.14 -24.99
N ASP A 179 8.74 17.81 -26.09
CA ASP A 179 9.12 18.19 -27.46
C ASP A 179 8.61 19.59 -27.89
N LYS A 180 8.12 20.41 -26.95
CA LYS A 180 7.70 21.81 -27.17
C LYS A 180 8.53 22.78 -26.35
#